data_AF-A0A661X3J6-F1
#
_entry.id   AF-A0A661X3J6-F1
#
_cell.length_a   1.000
_cell.length_b   1.000
_cell.length_c   1.000
_cell.angle_alpha   90.00
_cell.angle_beta   90.00
_cell.angle_gamma   90.00
#
_symmetry.space_group_name_H-M   'P 1'
#
loop_
_entity.id
_entity.type
_entity.pdbx_description
1 polymer ?
#
loop_
_entity_poly.entity_id
_entity_poly.type
_entity_poly.pdbx_seq_one_letter_code
_entity_poly.pdbx_strand_id
1 'polypeptide(L)'
;MSEVVGIVIIGIGVLFDLSGVIGLIRLPDVYNRLQAATKCVTMGTCMILFGFFIYTGFTPAGIKAILTLIFILVSSPTAAHAIARASYKYGIKLMERSVCDLYSKEEIVRCSAIMNRDVTTILPDATLEDAISLIVKRNITGLPVVDKSGNLLGIITEKDIIDYKRIGNIKVAKVRDVMTQNVLTFSPHTPLEEVLKAFSEGRFRRVPIVENGKVVGIVSRKDIMRFLKRKEK
;
A
#
# COMPACT_ATOMS: atom_id res chain seq x y z
N MET A 1 30.39 -37.96 -30.15
CA MET A 1 29.50 -36.79 -30.37
C MET A 1 28.99 -36.24 -29.03
N SER A 2 28.53 -37.09 -28.12
CA SER A 2 28.20 -36.73 -26.72
C SER A 2 29.34 -36.02 -25.97
N GLU A 3 30.58 -36.47 -26.12
CA GLU A 3 31.74 -35.86 -25.44
C GLU A 3 31.93 -34.39 -25.81
N VAL A 4 31.89 -34.07 -27.11
CA VAL A 4 32.03 -32.69 -27.61
C VAL A 4 30.88 -31.83 -27.11
N VAL A 5 29.65 -32.36 -27.12
CA VAL A 5 28.47 -31.65 -26.59
C VAL A 5 28.62 -31.38 -25.09
N GLY A 6 29.10 -32.35 -24.32
CA GLY A 6 29.36 -32.20 -22.88
C GLY A 6 30.39 -31.10 -22.60
N ILE A 7 31.50 -31.09 -23.32
CA ILE A 7 32.56 -30.08 -23.18
C ILE A 7 32.04 -28.67 -23.51
N VAL A 8 31.23 -28.53 -24.58
CA VAL A 8 30.63 -27.24 -24.94
C VAL A 8 29.71 -26.73 -23.84
N ILE A 9 28.85 -27.59 -23.30
CA ILE A 9 27.92 -27.22 -22.21
C ILE A 9 28.69 -26.83 -20.94
N ILE A 10 29.76 -27.57 -20.60
CA ILE A 10 30.64 -27.21 -19.48
C ILE A 10 31.27 -25.84 -19.72
N GLY A 11 31.77 -25.56 -20.93
CA GLY A 11 32.35 -24.27 -21.29
C GLY A 11 31.36 -23.12 -21.11
N ILE A 12 30.10 -23.29 -21.53
CA ILE A 12 29.03 -22.30 -21.31
C ILE A 12 28.79 -22.10 -19.81
N GLY A 13 28.73 -23.18 -19.03
CA GLY A 13 28.55 -23.10 -17.57
C GLY A 13 29.67 -22.32 -16.88
N VAL A 14 30.93 -22.55 -17.28
CA VAL A 14 32.09 -21.78 -16.78
C VAL A 14 31.97 -20.29 -17.11
N LEU A 15 31.48 -19.93 -18.30
CA LEU A 15 31.25 -18.52 -18.66
C LEU A 15 30.19 -17.87 -17.78
N PHE A 16 29.11 -18.58 -17.43
CA PHE A 16 28.09 -18.09 -16.51
C PHE A 16 28.62 -17.93 -15.09
N ASP A 17 29.48 -18.84 -14.61
CA ASP A 17 30.13 -18.70 -13.31
C ASP A 17 31.05 -17.47 -13.27
N LEU A 18 31.85 -17.24 -14.32
CA LEU A 18 32.69 -16.04 -14.43
C LEU A 18 31.86 -14.75 -14.43
N SER A 19 30.78 -14.70 -15.22
CA SER A 19 29.86 -13.56 -15.21
C SER A 19 29.19 -13.36 -13.86
N GLY A 20 28.86 -14.45 -13.16
CA GLY A 20 28.29 -14.44 -11.81
C GLY A 20 29.23 -13.85 -10.78
N VAL A 21 30.51 -14.25 -10.80
CA VAL A 21 31.56 -13.70 -9.93
C VAL A 21 31.78 -12.21 -10.19
N ILE A 22 31.84 -11.80 -11.46
CA ILE A 22 31.92 -10.37 -11.82
C ILE A 22 30.72 -9.60 -11.25
N GLY A 23 29.51 -10.17 -11.37
CA GLY A 23 28.30 -9.58 -10.78
C GLY A 23 28.36 -9.48 -9.26
N LEU A 24 28.88 -10.50 -8.56
CA LEU A 24 29.05 -10.49 -7.11
C LEU A 24 30.02 -9.40 -6.63
N ILE A 25 31.09 -9.15 -7.38
CA ILE A 25 32.09 -8.11 -7.06
C ILE A 25 31.57 -6.72 -7.41
N ARG A 26 30.95 -6.56 -8.59
CA ARG A 26 30.56 -5.25 -9.16
C ARG A 26 29.25 -4.70 -8.61
N LEU A 27 28.31 -5.56 -8.20
CA LEU A 27 27.00 -5.10 -7.76
C LEU A 27 27.05 -4.51 -6.34
N PRO A 28 26.35 -3.39 -6.11
CA PRO A 28 26.58 -2.52 -4.96
C PRO A 28 26.03 -3.04 -3.63
N ASP A 29 24.88 -3.73 -3.66
CA ASP A 29 24.16 -4.12 -2.45
C ASP A 29 23.80 -5.61 -2.45
N VAL A 30 23.38 -6.10 -1.29
CA VAL A 30 23.06 -7.51 -1.06
C VAL A 30 21.97 -8.01 -2.01
N TYR A 31 20.96 -7.20 -2.28
CA TYR A 31 19.83 -7.59 -3.13
C TYR A 31 20.24 -7.74 -4.59
N ASN A 32 21.04 -6.80 -5.10
CA ASN A 32 21.61 -6.87 -6.44
C ASN A 32 22.60 -8.04 -6.56
N ARG A 33 23.46 -8.26 -5.56
CA ARG A 33 24.41 -9.39 -5.54
C ARG A 33 23.70 -10.75 -5.55
N LEU A 34 22.55 -10.89 -4.89
CA LEU A 34 21.78 -12.13 -4.90
C LEU A 34 21.31 -12.55 -6.30
N GLN A 35 21.04 -11.60 -7.20
CA GLN A 35 20.71 -11.90 -8.60
C GLN A 35 21.92 -12.47 -9.36
N ALA A 36 23.12 -11.96 -9.11
CA ALA A 36 24.34 -12.50 -9.69
C ALA A 36 24.69 -13.88 -9.10
N ALA A 37 24.54 -14.04 -7.78
CA ALA A 37 24.79 -15.29 -7.06
C ALA A 37 23.90 -16.43 -7.59
N THR A 38 22.61 -16.15 -7.78
CA THR A 38 21.64 -17.14 -8.27
C THR A 38 21.94 -17.55 -9.71
N LYS A 39 22.23 -16.61 -10.61
CA LYS A 39 22.61 -16.89 -12.01
C LYS A 39 23.90 -17.72 -12.11
N CYS A 40 24.88 -17.43 -11.26
CA CYS A 40 26.11 -18.22 -11.15
C CYS A 40 25.78 -19.69 -10.88
N VAL A 41 25.06 -19.97 -9.80
CA VAL A 41 24.83 -21.35 -9.37
C VAL A 41 23.82 -22.09 -10.26
N THR A 42 22.67 -21.47 -10.57
CA THR A 42 21.59 -22.16 -11.30
C THR A 42 21.86 -22.32 -12.79
N MET A 43 22.60 -21.41 -13.41
CA MET A 43 22.93 -21.47 -14.84
C MET A 43 24.36 -21.95 -15.06
N GLY A 44 25.33 -21.53 -14.24
CA GLY A 44 26.72 -21.98 -14.33
C GLY A 44 26.91 -23.40 -13.78
N THR A 45 26.83 -23.57 -12.46
CA THR A 45 27.10 -24.85 -11.81
C THR A 45 26.19 -25.99 -12.28
N CYS A 46 24.89 -25.73 -12.51
CA CYS A 46 23.99 -26.74 -13.06
C CYS A 46 24.35 -27.15 -14.50
N MET A 47 24.75 -26.21 -15.37
CA MET A 47 25.21 -26.56 -16.72
C MET A 47 26.51 -27.36 -16.69
N ILE A 48 27.44 -27.03 -15.79
CA ILE A 48 28.68 -27.82 -15.61
C ILE A 48 28.35 -29.26 -15.22
N LEU A 49 27.47 -29.46 -14.23
CA LEU A 49 27.06 -30.79 -13.78
C LEU A 49 26.30 -31.57 -14.85
N PHE A 50 25.42 -30.91 -15.60
CA PHE A 50 24.69 -31.52 -16.71
C PHE A 50 25.60 -31.88 -17.88
N GLY A 51 26.52 -30.99 -18.26
CA GLY A 51 27.53 -31.25 -19.29
C GLY A 51 28.49 -32.37 -18.90
N PHE A 52 28.87 -32.45 -17.61
CA PHE A 52 29.66 -33.55 -17.07
C PHE A 52 28.91 -34.90 -17.12
N PHE A 53 27.61 -34.91 -16.84
CA PHE A 53 26.78 -36.09 -17.05
C PHE A 53 26.74 -36.51 -18.53
N ILE A 54 26.56 -35.57 -19.46
CA ILE A 54 26.59 -35.87 -20.91
C ILE A 54 27.95 -36.43 -21.36
N TYR A 55 29.04 -35.93 -20.77
CA TYR A 55 30.40 -36.40 -21.06
C TYR A 55 30.65 -37.81 -20.52
N THR A 56 30.29 -38.08 -19.26
CA THR A 56 30.60 -39.35 -18.57
C THR A 56 29.52 -40.44 -18.73
N GLY A 57 28.31 -40.08 -19.13
CA GLY A 57 27.16 -41.00 -19.22
C GLY A 57 26.69 -41.55 -17.86
N PHE A 58 26.05 -42.71 -17.88
CA PHE A 58 25.47 -43.38 -16.69
C PHE A 58 26.51 -44.07 -15.80
N THR A 59 27.67 -43.44 -15.61
CA THR A 59 28.68 -43.90 -14.65
C THR A 59 28.31 -43.47 -13.22
N PRO A 60 28.92 -44.06 -12.18
CA PRO A 60 28.73 -43.61 -10.81
C PRO A 60 29.00 -42.10 -10.62
N ALA A 61 29.94 -41.53 -11.39
CA ALA A 61 30.23 -40.11 -11.39
C ALA A 61 29.11 -39.28 -12.03
N GLY A 62 28.59 -39.71 -13.19
CA GLY A 62 27.48 -39.04 -13.87
C GLY A 62 26.18 -39.07 -13.04
N ILE A 63 25.86 -40.19 -12.40
CA ILE A 63 24.68 -40.30 -11.53
C ILE A 63 24.79 -39.34 -10.34
N LYS A 64 25.98 -39.26 -9.70
CA LYS A 64 26.24 -38.29 -8.63
C LYS A 64 26.06 -36.86 -9.12
N ALA A 65 26.52 -36.53 -10.33
CA ALA A 65 26.35 -35.18 -10.88
C ALA A 65 24.88 -34.78 -11.05
N ILE A 66 24.01 -35.69 -11.52
CA ILE A 66 22.56 -35.44 -11.61
C ILE A 66 21.92 -35.28 -10.23
N LEU A 67 22.29 -36.12 -9.26
CA LEU A 67 21.78 -35.98 -7.88
C LEU A 67 22.20 -34.63 -7.27
N THR A 68 23.46 -34.24 -7.46
CA THR A 68 23.97 -32.92 -7.02
C THR A 68 23.25 -31.79 -7.74
N LEU A 69 22.98 -31.90 -9.04
CA LEU A 69 22.23 -30.91 -9.80
C LEU A 69 20.84 -30.67 -9.22
N ILE A 70 20.09 -31.73 -8.93
CA ILE A 70 18.75 -31.63 -8.32
C ILE A 70 18.83 -30.93 -6.96
N PHE A 71 19.81 -31.30 -6.13
CA PHE A 71 19.99 -30.70 -4.81
C PHE A 71 20.36 -29.20 -4.90
N ILE A 72 21.23 -28.82 -5.82
CA ILE A 72 21.63 -27.43 -6.06
C ILE A 72 20.45 -26.60 -6.57
N LEU A 73 19.63 -27.15 -7.46
CA LEU A 73 18.46 -26.47 -8.02
C LEU A 73 17.45 -26.06 -6.93
N VAL A 74 17.33 -26.85 -5.86
CA VAL A 74 16.44 -26.58 -4.74
C VAL A 74 17.11 -25.71 -3.67
N SER A 75 18.37 -26.00 -3.33
CA SER A 75 19.09 -25.32 -2.25
C SER A 75 19.49 -23.88 -2.61
N SER A 76 19.78 -23.58 -3.88
CA SER A 76 20.22 -22.23 -4.28
C SER A 76 19.11 -21.17 -4.17
N PRO A 77 17.89 -21.36 -4.73
CA PRO A 77 16.80 -20.40 -4.56
C PRO A 77 16.35 -20.23 -3.11
N THR A 78 16.36 -21.33 -2.34
CA THR A 78 15.96 -21.30 -0.92
C THR A 78 16.99 -20.53 -0.07
N ALA A 79 18.29 -20.74 -0.30
CA ALA A 79 19.34 -19.95 0.34
C ALA A 79 19.25 -18.47 -0.04
N ALA A 80 19.05 -18.14 -1.32
CA ALA A 80 18.91 -16.76 -1.77
C ALA A 80 17.70 -16.07 -1.14
N HIS A 81 16.56 -16.76 -1.04
CA HIS A 81 15.36 -16.26 -0.36
C HIS A 81 15.59 -16.06 1.14
N ALA A 82 16.25 -17.01 1.81
CA ALA A 82 16.58 -16.90 3.23
C ALA A 82 17.49 -15.68 3.51
N ILE A 83 18.50 -15.45 2.68
CA ILE A 83 19.39 -14.29 2.78
C ILE A 83 18.59 -13.00 2.54
N ALA A 84 17.79 -12.92 1.46
CA ALA A 84 16.96 -11.74 1.18
C ALA A 84 16.02 -11.38 2.34
N ARG A 85 15.34 -12.39 2.91
CA ARG A 85 14.43 -12.23 4.05
C ARG A 85 15.17 -11.81 5.31
N ALA A 86 16.34 -12.38 5.57
CA ALA A 86 17.18 -11.97 6.70
C ALA A 86 17.67 -10.53 6.53
N SER A 87 18.23 -10.17 5.37
CA SER A 87 18.69 -8.81 5.06
C SER A 87 17.57 -7.77 5.23
N TYR A 88 16.35 -8.11 4.80
CA TYR A 88 15.17 -7.27 5.02
C TYR A 88 14.82 -7.16 6.52
N LYS A 89 14.76 -8.28 7.24
CA LYS A 89 14.42 -8.29 8.67
C LYS A 89 15.42 -7.51 9.54
N TYR A 90 16.70 -7.52 9.19
CA TYR A 90 17.75 -6.78 9.88
C TYR A 90 17.92 -5.34 9.39
N GLY A 91 17.12 -4.90 8.41
CA GLY A 91 17.15 -3.53 7.90
C GLY A 91 18.47 -3.15 7.26
N ILE A 92 19.11 -4.08 6.52
CA ILE A 92 20.34 -3.78 5.78
C ILE A 92 20.05 -2.66 4.79
N LYS A 93 20.70 -1.51 4.99
CA LYS A 93 20.51 -0.33 4.15
C LYS A 93 20.95 -0.63 2.71
N LEU A 94 20.20 -0.11 1.76
CA LEU A 94 20.64 -0.02 0.37
C LEU A 94 21.86 0.89 0.27
N MET A 95 22.69 0.67 -0.75
CA MET A 95 23.77 1.62 -1.05
C MET A 95 23.15 2.99 -1.39
N GLU A 96 23.83 4.09 -1.06
CA GLU A 96 23.33 5.45 -1.29
C GLU A 96 22.93 5.73 -2.75
N ARG A 97 23.56 5.05 -3.71
CA ARG A 97 23.27 5.17 -5.15
C ARG A 97 22.13 4.25 -5.61
N SER A 98 21.73 3.28 -4.81
CA SER A 98 20.66 2.34 -5.15
C SER A 98 19.32 3.00 -4.89
N VAL A 99 18.60 3.33 -5.96
CA VAL A 99 17.24 3.86 -5.90
C VAL A 99 16.27 2.70 -6.02
N CYS A 100 15.41 2.50 -5.02
CA CYS A 100 14.27 1.61 -5.16
C CYS A 100 13.21 2.33 -5.99
N ASP A 101 13.01 1.86 -7.22
CA ASP A 101 11.89 2.31 -8.06
C ASP A 101 10.59 1.74 -7.49
N LEU A 102 10.07 2.45 -6.49
CA LEU A 102 8.69 2.30 -6.05
C LEU A 102 7.84 2.88 -7.18
N TYR A 103 7.50 2.05 -8.17
CA TYR A 103 6.55 2.36 -9.26
C TYR A 103 5.55 3.41 -8.79
N SER A 104 5.79 4.67 -9.13
CA SER A 104 5.02 5.84 -8.69
C SER A 104 4.64 5.84 -7.20
N LYS A 105 5.33 6.64 -6.37
CA LYS A 105 4.58 7.43 -5.38
C LYS A 105 3.50 8.16 -6.17
N GLU A 106 2.27 7.64 -6.14
CA GLU A 106 1.12 8.31 -6.72
C GLU A 106 1.17 9.77 -6.28
N GLU A 107 1.02 10.69 -7.23
CA GLU A 107 0.91 12.12 -6.94
C GLU A 107 0.04 12.29 -5.69
N ILE A 108 0.60 12.82 -4.60
CA ILE A 108 -0.07 12.82 -3.29
C ILE A 108 -1.36 13.60 -3.45
N VAL A 109 -2.46 12.88 -3.60
CA VAL A 109 -3.79 13.45 -3.74
C VAL A 109 -4.11 14.06 -2.39
N ARG A 110 -4.37 15.37 -2.37
CA ARG A 110 -4.74 16.08 -1.15
C ARG A 110 -6.25 16.16 -1.01
N CYS A 111 -6.72 16.37 0.21
CA CYS A 111 -8.14 16.58 0.49
C CYS A 111 -8.75 17.67 -0.40
N SER A 112 -8.01 18.76 -0.65
CA SER A 112 -8.45 19.86 -1.52
C SER A 112 -8.81 19.47 -2.95
N ALA A 113 -8.24 18.35 -3.46
CA ALA A 113 -8.48 17.88 -4.82
C ALA A 113 -9.80 17.10 -4.97
N ILE A 114 -10.32 16.53 -3.88
CA ILE A 114 -11.51 15.67 -3.91
C ILE A 114 -12.66 16.17 -3.03
N MET A 115 -12.40 17.07 -2.08
CA MET A 115 -13.41 17.55 -1.14
C MET A 115 -14.56 18.26 -1.85
N ASN A 116 -15.77 18.08 -1.33
CA ASN A 116 -16.89 18.89 -1.73
C ASN A 116 -16.85 20.24 -0.98
N ARG A 117 -16.86 21.34 -1.72
CA ARG A 117 -16.82 22.71 -1.19
C ARG A 117 -18.22 23.26 -0.88
N ASP A 118 -19.27 22.71 -1.49
CA ASP A 118 -20.65 23.07 -1.18
C ASP A 118 -21.12 22.29 0.06
N VAL A 119 -20.69 22.78 1.23
CA VAL A 119 -20.97 22.15 2.52
C VAL A 119 -22.27 22.73 3.09
N THR A 120 -23.28 21.88 3.21
CA THR A 120 -24.47 22.22 3.99
C THR A 120 -24.12 22.13 5.49
N THR A 121 -24.24 23.24 6.21
CA THR A 121 -23.99 23.34 7.65
C THR A 121 -25.26 23.68 8.43
N ILE A 122 -25.21 23.57 9.76
CA ILE A 122 -26.33 23.90 10.65
C ILE A 122 -25.83 24.62 11.90
N LEU A 123 -26.67 25.49 12.48
CA LEU A 123 -26.37 26.20 13.72
C LEU A 123 -26.67 25.33 14.96
N PRO A 124 -25.94 25.51 16.07
CA PRO A 124 -26.14 24.74 17.30
C PRO A 124 -27.52 24.94 17.94
N ASP A 125 -28.13 26.11 17.74
CA ASP A 125 -29.44 26.46 18.29
C ASP A 125 -30.62 26.02 17.42
N ALA A 126 -30.37 25.49 16.22
CA ALA A 126 -31.41 24.94 15.37
C ALA A 126 -32.07 23.70 15.99
N THR A 127 -33.29 23.39 15.56
CA THR A 127 -34.00 22.20 16.05
C THR A 127 -33.46 20.93 15.39
N LEU A 128 -33.68 19.77 16.03
CA LEU A 128 -33.40 18.50 15.36
C LEU A 128 -34.28 18.26 14.14
N GLU A 129 -35.50 18.80 14.10
CA GLU A 129 -36.38 18.70 12.92
C GLU A 129 -35.79 19.43 11.71
N ASP A 130 -35.16 20.58 11.91
CA ASP A 130 -34.44 21.30 10.85
C ASP A 130 -33.26 20.47 10.33
N ALA A 131 -32.51 19.83 11.24
CA ALA A 131 -31.39 18.96 10.89
C ALA A 131 -31.85 17.77 10.05
N ILE A 132 -32.92 17.08 10.47
CA ILE A 132 -33.53 15.96 9.75
C ILE A 132 -33.99 16.41 8.36
N SER A 133 -34.69 17.55 8.29
CA SER A 133 -35.20 18.10 7.04
C SER A 133 -34.07 18.39 6.04
N LEU A 134 -32.95 18.96 6.52
CA LEU A 134 -31.76 19.22 5.70
C LEU A 134 -31.08 17.93 5.23
N ILE A 135 -30.89 16.96 6.12
CA ILE A 135 -30.30 15.64 5.83
C ILE A 135 -31.08 14.94 4.71
N VAL A 136 -32.41 14.88 4.85
CA VAL A 136 -33.30 14.24 3.86
C VAL A 136 -33.32 15.02 2.55
N LYS A 137 -33.53 16.33 2.60
CA LYS A 137 -33.64 17.18 1.40
C LYS A 137 -32.36 17.20 0.57
N ARG A 138 -31.19 17.17 1.23
CA ARG A 138 -29.88 17.17 0.55
C ARG A 138 -29.34 15.78 0.27
N ASN A 139 -30.03 14.72 0.70
CA ASN A 139 -29.59 13.32 0.56
C ASN A 139 -28.16 13.11 1.09
N ILE A 140 -27.93 13.58 2.32
CA ILE A 140 -26.66 13.51 3.03
C ILE A 140 -26.86 12.87 4.40
N THR A 141 -25.85 12.20 4.92
CA THR A 141 -25.93 11.43 6.18
C THR A 141 -25.49 12.19 7.43
N GLY A 142 -25.29 13.51 7.33
CA GLY A 142 -24.84 14.34 8.45
C GLY A 142 -24.34 15.73 8.06
N LEU A 143 -24.33 16.63 9.03
CA LEU A 143 -24.11 18.07 8.89
C LEU A 143 -23.02 18.52 9.87
N PRO A 144 -22.00 19.27 9.41
CA PRO A 144 -21.16 20.03 10.32
C PRO A 144 -21.98 21.09 11.04
N VAL A 145 -21.82 21.16 12.35
CA VAL A 145 -22.42 22.18 13.20
C VAL A 145 -21.42 23.32 13.35
N VAL A 146 -21.82 24.53 12.98
CA VAL A 146 -20.93 25.69 12.95
C VAL A 146 -21.50 26.86 13.74
N ASP A 147 -20.63 27.75 14.23
CA ASP A 147 -21.05 29.04 14.76
C ASP A 147 -21.44 30.01 13.64
N LYS A 148 -21.88 31.23 14.02
CA LYS A 148 -22.23 32.29 13.05
C LYS A 148 -21.03 32.77 12.21
N SER A 149 -19.80 32.51 12.66
CA SER A 149 -18.55 32.89 11.99
C SER A 149 -18.03 31.79 11.05
N GLY A 150 -18.68 30.62 11.03
CA GLY A 150 -18.33 29.45 10.23
C GLY A 150 -17.33 28.49 10.90
N ASN A 151 -17.02 28.69 12.19
CA ASN A 151 -16.12 27.80 12.93
C ASN A 151 -16.83 26.50 13.29
N LEU A 152 -16.13 25.37 13.18
CA LEU A 152 -16.68 24.06 13.51
C LEU A 152 -16.86 23.89 15.02
N LEU A 153 -18.09 23.60 15.45
CA LEU A 153 -18.44 23.27 16.84
C LEU A 153 -18.67 21.77 17.07
N GLY A 154 -19.09 21.06 16.03
CA GLY A 154 -19.43 19.64 16.12
C GLY A 154 -19.92 19.05 14.81
N ILE A 155 -20.38 17.81 14.85
CA ILE A 155 -21.06 17.15 13.73
C ILE A 155 -22.31 16.46 14.25
N ILE A 156 -23.39 16.52 13.47
CA ILE A 156 -24.61 15.76 13.73
C ILE A 156 -24.90 14.85 12.53
N THR A 157 -25.14 13.57 12.80
CA THR A 157 -25.35 12.55 11.78
C THR A 157 -26.70 11.86 11.96
N GLU A 158 -27.14 11.13 10.94
CA GLU A 158 -28.33 10.26 11.03
C GLU A 158 -28.24 9.31 12.23
N LYS A 159 -27.04 8.78 12.52
CA LYS A 159 -26.81 7.90 13.66
C LYS A 159 -27.12 8.59 14.98
N ASP A 160 -26.58 9.80 15.17
CA ASP A 160 -26.78 10.56 16.42
C ASP A 160 -28.27 10.86 16.65
N ILE A 161 -29.00 11.20 15.59
CA ILE A 161 -30.44 11.47 15.64
C ILE A 161 -31.23 10.20 15.96
N ILE A 162 -30.89 9.07 15.33
CA ILE A 162 -31.54 7.77 15.57
C ILE A 162 -31.28 7.30 16.99
N ASP A 163 -30.05 7.42 17.48
CA ASP A 163 -29.66 7.03 18.83
C ASP A 163 -30.38 7.92 19.86
N TYR A 164 -30.47 9.23 19.62
CA TYR A 164 -31.19 10.16 20.50
C TYR A 164 -32.70 9.88 20.56
N LYS A 165 -33.34 9.48 19.45
CA LYS A 165 -34.78 9.18 19.42
C LYS A 165 -35.19 8.08 20.41
N ARG A 166 -34.26 7.21 20.82
CA ARG A 166 -34.51 6.14 21.81
C ARG A 166 -34.63 6.67 23.23
N ILE A 167 -34.03 7.82 23.52
CA ILE A 167 -33.87 8.36 24.88
C ILE A 167 -34.53 9.73 25.06
N GLY A 168 -34.90 10.42 23.97
CA GLY A 168 -35.37 11.80 24.02
C GLY A 168 -36.46 12.15 23.01
N ASN A 169 -37.00 13.36 23.14
CA ASN A 169 -38.03 13.88 22.26
C ASN A 169 -37.44 14.86 21.24
N ILE A 170 -37.41 14.44 19.97
CA ILE A 170 -36.88 15.22 18.84
C ILE A 170 -37.51 16.63 18.77
N LYS A 171 -38.80 16.78 19.10
CA LYS A 171 -39.54 18.04 18.90
C LYS A 171 -39.02 19.21 19.74
N VAL A 172 -38.36 18.91 20.86
CA VAL A 172 -37.91 19.93 21.83
C VAL A 172 -36.39 20.06 21.88
N ALA A 173 -35.66 19.14 21.25
CA ALA A 173 -34.21 19.08 21.32
C ALA A 173 -33.55 19.99 20.27
N LYS A 174 -32.44 20.62 20.67
CA LYS A 174 -31.58 21.39 19.77
C LYS A 174 -30.43 20.53 19.26
N VAL A 175 -29.84 20.95 18.15
CA VAL A 175 -28.66 20.30 17.55
C VAL A 175 -27.51 20.19 18.55
N ARG A 176 -27.23 21.25 19.32
CA ARG A 176 -26.13 21.28 20.30
C ARG A 176 -26.25 20.22 21.39
N ASP A 177 -27.47 19.76 21.69
CA ASP A 177 -27.73 18.81 22.77
C ASP A 177 -27.45 17.37 22.33
N VAL A 178 -27.31 17.13 21.01
CA VAL A 178 -27.15 15.79 20.40
C VAL A 178 -25.87 15.66 19.58
N MET A 179 -25.32 16.76 19.08
CA MET A 179 -24.11 16.73 18.23
C MET A 179 -22.90 16.11 18.94
N THR A 180 -22.03 15.48 18.15
CA THR A 180 -20.70 15.07 18.61
C THR A 180 -19.73 16.25 18.52
N GLN A 181 -19.11 16.63 19.64
CA GLN A 181 -18.17 17.76 19.71
C GLN A 181 -16.72 17.39 19.33
N ASN A 182 -16.25 16.19 19.72
CA ASN A 182 -14.90 15.74 19.38
C ASN A 182 -14.86 15.16 17.96
N VAL A 183 -14.85 16.07 16.97
CA VAL A 183 -14.90 15.71 15.56
C VAL A 183 -13.50 15.50 15.01
N LEU A 184 -13.27 14.35 14.40
CA LEU A 184 -12.08 14.14 13.58
C LEU A 184 -12.16 15.03 12.34
N THR A 185 -11.18 15.91 12.18
CA THR A 185 -11.08 16.86 11.06
C THR A 185 -9.74 16.75 10.37
N PHE A 186 -9.67 17.22 9.14
CA PHE A 186 -8.45 17.26 8.34
C PHE A 186 -8.28 18.63 7.69
N SER A 187 -7.06 18.95 7.26
CA SER A 187 -6.75 20.18 6.52
C SER A 187 -6.93 19.95 5.00
N PRO A 188 -7.20 21.00 4.20
CA PRO A 188 -7.16 20.90 2.74
C PRO A 188 -5.85 20.33 2.20
N HIS A 189 -4.75 20.51 2.94
CA HIS A 189 -3.42 20.05 2.56
C HIS A 189 -3.12 18.60 2.99
N THR A 190 -3.97 17.99 3.83
CA THR A 190 -3.77 16.62 4.30
C THR A 190 -3.83 15.62 3.14
N PRO A 191 -2.89 14.66 3.07
CA PRO A 191 -2.94 13.53 2.14
C PRO A 191 -4.24 12.72 2.26
N LEU A 192 -4.79 12.31 1.11
CA LEU A 192 -6.01 11.50 1.06
C LEU A 192 -5.86 10.15 1.77
N GLU A 193 -4.63 9.61 1.83
CA GLU A 193 -4.32 8.35 2.51
C GLU A 193 -4.71 8.38 4.00
N GLU A 194 -4.51 9.51 4.68
CA GLU A 194 -4.90 9.66 6.09
C GLU A 194 -6.43 9.57 6.27
N VAL A 195 -7.18 10.17 5.34
CA VAL A 195 -8.65 10.09 5.32
C VAL A 195 -9.13 8.68 5.01
N LEU A 196 -8.48 8.01 4.05
CA LEU A 196 -8.76 6.61 3.70
C LEU A 196 -8.55 5.69 4.90
N LYS A 197 -7.45 5.88 5.64
CA LYS A 197 -7.18 5.14 6.88
C LYS A 197 -8.28 5.36 7.91
N ALA A 198 -8.67 6.62 8.14
CA ALA A 198 -9.76 6.94 9.07
C ALA A 198 -11.10 6.30 8.68
N PHE A 199 -11.41 6.18 7.39
CA PHE A 199 -12.62 5.50 6.93
C PHE A 199 -12.53 3.97 7.01
N SER A 200 -11.35 3.40 6.76
CA SER A 200 -11.07 1.96 6.83
C SER A 200 -11.16 1.43 8.25
N GLU A 201 -10.74 2.21 9.24
CA GLU A 201 -10.90 1.89 10.67
C GLU A 201 -12.37 1.89 11.13
N GLY A 202 -13.31 2.19 10.21
CA GLY A 202 -14.75 1.97 10.39
C GLY A 202 -15.48 3.02 11.23
N ARG A 203 -14.77 4.05 11.72
CA ARG A 203 -15.32 5.00 12.70
C ARG A 203 -16.17 6.11 12.08
N PHE A 204 -15.90 6.50 10.82
CA PHE A 204 -16.55 7.66 10.21
C PHE A 204 -16.94 7.40 8.74
N ARG A 205 -18.07 7.99 8.31
CA ARG A 205 -18.56 7.93 6.91
C ARG A 205 -18.26 9.20 6.12
N ARG A 206 -17.98 10.29 6.83
CA ARG A 206 -17.64 11.63 6.33
C ARG A 206 -16.77 12.34 7.36
N VAL A 207 -15.91 13.24 6.90
CA VAL A 207 -15.04 14.06 7.75
C VAL A 207 -15.08 15.51 7.24
N PRO A 208 -15.29 16.50 8.14
CA PRO A 208 -15.14 17.90 7.78
C PRO A 208 -13.68 18.24 7.48
N ILE A 209 -13.48 19.07 6.45
CA ILE A 209 -12.19 19.68 6.12
C ILE A 209 -12.20 21.10 6.67
N VAL A 210 -11.23 21.41 7.51
CA VAL A 210 -11.17 22.65 8.29
C VAL A 210 -9.86 23.37 8.01
N GLU A 211 -9.94 24.69 7.82
CA GLU A 211 -8.79 25.57 7.68
C GLU A 211 -9.02 26.82 8.52
N ASN A 212 -8.06 27.17 9.38
CA ASN A 212 -8.17 28.29 10.32
C ASN A 212 -9.44 28.24 11.18
N GLY A 213 -9.84 27.03 11.62
CA GLY A 213 -11.04 26.80 12.43
C GLY A 213 -12.36 26.75 11.65
N LYS A 214 -12.37 27.17 10.39
CA LYS A 214 -13.57 27.23 9.55
C LYS A 214 -13.74 25.98 8.69
N VAL A 215 -14.98 25.57 8.50
CA VAL A 215 -15.32 24.46 7.59
C VAL A 215 -15.18 24.94 6.14
N VAL A 216 -14.20 24.41 5.42
CA VAL A 216 -13.91 24.76 4.02
C VAL A 216 -14.29 23.65 3.03
N GLY A 217 -14.62 22.47 3.55
CA GLY A 217 -15.06 21.35 2.73
C GLY A 217 -15.54 20.17 3.56
N ILE A 218 -16.02 19.14 2.86
CA ILE A 218 -16.31 17.83 3.44
C ILE A 218 -15.84 16.73 2.50
N VAL A 219 -15.27 15.67 3.06
CA VAL A 219 -14.94 14.45 2.31
C VAL A 219 -15.83 13.34 2.83
N SER A 220 -16.55 12.66 1.94
CA SER A 220 -17.35 11.49 2.24
C SER A 220 -16.85 10.25 1.51
N ARG A 221 -17.27 9.07 1.95
CA ARG A 221 -17.01 7.81 1.22
C ARG A 221 -17.47 7.88 -0.25
N LYS A 222 -18.55 8.61 -0.54
CA LYS A 222 -19.05 8.79 -1.91
C LYS A 222 -18.07 9.58 -2.78
N ASP A 223 -17.40 10.59 -2.22
CA ASP A 223 -16.41 11.39 -2.94
C ASP A 223 -15.17 10.57 -3.28
N ILE A 224 -14.72 9.73 -2.33
CA ILE A 224 -13.64 8.77 -2.55
C ILE A 224 -14.00 7.78 -3.66
N MET A 225 -15.21 7.22 -3.63
CA MET A 225 -15.65 6.28 -4.68
C MET A 225 -15.72 6.94 -6.06
N ARG A 226 -16.19 8.20 -6.11
CA ARG A 226 -16.20 8.98 -7.36
C ARG A 226 -14.78 9.25 -7.86
N PHE A 227 -13.85 9.55 -6.96
CA PHE A 227 -12.44 9.78 -7.28
C PHE A 227 -11.78 8.52 -7.87
N LEU A 228 -11.93 7.37 -7.21
CA LEU A 228 -11.36 6.10 -7.69
C LEU A 228 -11.86 5.72 -9.08
N LYS A 229 -13.18 5.86 -9.32
CA LYS A 229 -13.77 5.62 -10.65
C LYS A 229 -13.19 6.54 -11.75
N ARG A 230 -12.75 7.76 -11.40
CA ARG A 230 -12.17 8.70 -12.36
C ARG A 230 -10.72 8.36 -12.70
N LYS A 231 -9.96 7.80 -11.73
CA LYS A 231 -8.54 7.46 -11.89
C LYS A 231 -8.31 6.20 -12.74
N GLU A 232 -9.30 5.32 -12.81
CA GLU A 232 -9.25 4.10 -13.65
C GLU A 232 -9.54 4.36 -15.15
N LYS A 233 -9.87 5.59 -15.54
CA LYS A 233 -10.06 6.01 -16.93
C LYS A 233 -8.84 6.78 -17.43
#